data_AF-A0A970RSY1-F1
#
_entry.id   AF-A0A970RSY1-F1
#
_cell.length_a   1.000
_cell.length_b   1.000
_cell.length_c   1.000
_cell.angle_alpha   90.00
_cell.angle_beta   90.00
_cell.angle_gamma   90.00
#
_symmetry.space_group_name_H-M   'P 1'
#
loop_
_entity.id
_entity.type
_entity.pdbx_description
1 polymer ?
#
loop_
_entity_poly.entity_id
_entity_poly.type
_entity_poly.pdbx_seq_one_letter_code
_entity_poly.pdbx_strand_id
1 'polypeptide(L)'
;MNDFAYEIITDTSLVETGTNFFTGNMNGLLVTLEFIPSRAIIEIRFGASHLSDDDMSRVCQSFREYIDSRKSLLQIDENSICIILHVEQNWKFRLNRILEIIDSIGFNMNIDSGCYLCGETGDDIRPYEIESLRAYLCPSCFKRTTDDLCGSLQERTNNQKFSPYAKADISEPELYLPGSIAALAGGLIGVLLLFMMAMTDLALFYLLAGVAMSLCVFLPYRKFARTVKVRGLLISVGILGVLLYFALAIITAPQIVAHINAVSGPNSTSVGSVFLAYPYHAGVFDYTRSILMNIFMANFGATGGMIWFIISNIRKNN
;
A
#
# COMPACT_ATOMS: atom_id res chain seq x y z
N MET A 1 -13.66 14.27 18.36
CA MET A 1 -12.48 14.51 17.52
C MET A 1 -11.52 15.31 18.38
N ASN A 2 -10.41 14.72 18.83
CA ASN A 2 -9.34 15.49 19.47
C ASN A 2 -8.71 16.32 18.35
N ASP A 3 -8.75 17.62 18.50
CA ASP A 3 -8.18 18.54 17.52
C ASP A 3 -6.66 18.49 17.67
N PHE A 4 -6.03 17.58 16.92
CA PHE A 4 -4.60 17.29 17.00
C PHE A 4 -3.76 18.56 16.78
N ALA A 5 -4.24 19.45 15.89
CA ALA A 5 -3.62 20.74 15.64
C ALA A 5 -3.70 21.65 16.87
N TYR A 6 -4.86 21.72 17.53
CA TYR A 6 -5.01 22.45 18.79
C TYR A 6 -4.01 21.98 19.83
N GLU A 7 -3.84 20.66 20.01
CA GLU A 7 -2.93 20.10 21.01
C GLU A 7 -1.46 20.44 20.73
N ILE A 8 -1.02 20.43 19.47
CA ILE A 8 0.35 20.84 19.13
C ILE A 8 0.56 22.34 19.35
N ILE A 9 -0.38 23.16 18.91
CA ILE A 9 -0.27 24.62 19.01
C ILE A 9 -0.28 25.06 20.48
N THR A 10 -1.03 24.39 21.36
CA THR A 10 -1.05 24.74 22.78
C THR A 10 0.17 24.27 23.55
N ASP A 11 0.74 23.12 23.18
CA ASP A 11 1.77 22.45 23.97
C ASP A 11 3.20 22.68 23.44
N THR A 12 3.35 23.30 22.26
CA THR A 12 4.65 23.48 21.60
C THR A 12 4.84 24.91 21.07
N SER A 13 6.08 25.27 20.73
CA SER A 13 6.41 26.56 20.10
C SER A 13 6.16 26.59 18.58
N LEU A 14 5.62 25.50 18.02
CA LEU A 14 5.42 25.36 16.59
C LEU A 14 4.12 26.04 16.14
N VAL A 15 4.16 26.66 14.97
CA VAL A 15 3.02 27.35 14.36
C VAL A 15 2.52 26.53 13.18
N GLU A 16 1.21 26.34 13.09
CA GLU A 16 0.58 25.70 11.93
C GLU A 16 0.69 26.61 10.70
N THR A 17 1.39 26.15 9.66
CA THR A 17 1.55 26.88 8.39
C THR A 17 0.78 26.25 7.24
N GLY A 18 0.30 25.02 7.41
CA GLY A 18 -0.61 24.32 6.51
C GLY A 18 -1.34 23.22 7.26
N THR A 19 -2.34 22.59 6.64
CA THR A 19 -3.16 21.55 7.29
C THR A 19 -2.27 20.42 7.82
N ASN A 20 -2.25 20.25 9.14
CA ASN A 20 -1.41 19.26 9.84
C ASN A 20 0.11 19.47 9.65
N PHE A 21 0.53 20.68 9.27
CA PHE A 21 1.92 21.04 9.04
C PHE A 21 2.31 22.23 9.91
N PHE A 22 3.29 21.99 10.76
CA PHE A 22 3.73 22.91 11.79
C PHE A 22 5.21 23.20 11.61
N THR A 23 5.59 24.44 11.86
CA THR A 23 6.97 24.91 11.67
C THR A 23 7.35 25.83 12.81
N GLY A 24 8.61 25.82 13.20
CA GLY A 24 9.11 26.73 14.23
C GLY A 24 10.62 26.72 14.32
N ASN A 25 11.11 27.57 15.22
CA ASN A 25 12.53 27.66 15.58
C ASN A 25 12.69 27.17 17.02
N MET A 26 13.59 26.23 17.23
CA MET A 26 13.93 25.66 18.54
C MET A 26 15.43 25.82 18.78
N ASN A 27 15.82 26.79 19.62
CA ASN A 27 17.20 27.16 19.91
C ASN A 27 18.11 27.27 18.67
N GLY A 28 17.62 27.93 17.62
CA GLY A 28 18.37 28.14 16.38
C GLY A 28 18.14 27.06 15.32
N LEU A 29 17.51 25.93 15.65
CA LEU A 29 17.15 24.88 14.70
C LEU A 29 15.79 25.15 14.06
N LEU A 30 15.74 25.13 12.73
CA LEU A 30 14.51 25.23 11.96
C LEU A 30 13.83 23.86 11.89
N VAL A 31 12.76 23.69 12.66
CA VAL A 31 12.07 22.42 12.85
C VAL A 31 10.73 22.45 12.14
N THR A 32 10.44 21.37 11.44
CA THR A 32 9.12 21.08 10.87
C THR A 32 8.52 19.85 11.52
N LEU A 33 7.21 19.85 11.67
CA LEU A 33 6.43 18.73 12.17
C LEU A 33 5.23 18.55 11.26
N GLU A 34 5.01 17.33 10.78
CA GLU A 34 3.89 16.96 9.93
C GLU A 34 3.14 15.79 10.54
N PHE A 35 1.82 15.93 10.69
CA PHE A 35 0.96 14.82 11.05
C PHE A 35 0.31 14.23 9.80
N ILE A 36 0.42 12.91 9.66
CA ILE A 36 -0.10 12.14 8.52
C ILE A 36 -1.25 11.26 9.02
N PRO A 37 -2.51 11.73 8.90
CA PRO A 37 -3.67 11.05 9.50
C PRO A 37 -3.89 9.64 8.96
N SER A 38 -3.59 9.41 7.68
CA SER A 38 -3.75 8.11 7.02
C SER A 38 -2.90 7.00 7.64
N ARG A 39 -1.81 7.37 8.32
CA ARG A 39 -0.82 6.46 8.92
C ARG A 39 -0.77 6.54 10.44
N ALA A 40 -1.45 7.53 11.03
CA ALA A 40 -1.32 7.86 12.44
C ALA A 40 0.16 8.03 12.85
N ILE A 41 0.92 8.80 12.07
CA ILE A 41 2.33 9.13 12.37
C ILE A 41 2.55 10.64 12.36
N ILE A 42 3.56 11.04 13.12
CA ILE A 42 4.11 12.39 13.18
C ILE A 42 5.53 12.30 12.65
N GLU A 43 5.84 13.09 11.64
CA GLU A 43 7.19 13.22 11.09
C GLU A 43 7.78 14.56 11.54
N ILE A 44 8.91 14.50 12.21
CA ILE A 44 9.63 15.67 12.72
C ILE A 44 10.93 15.76 11.94
N ARG A 45 11.15 16.88 11.26
CA ARG A 45 12.30 17.07 10.36
C ARG A 45 13.00 18.38 10.68
N PHE A 46 14.32 18.37 10.71
CA PHE A 46 15.12 19.60 10.73
C PHE A 46 16.40 19.40 9.92
N GLY A 47 16.87 20.49 9.32
CA GLY A 47 18.10 20.53 8.53
C GLY A 47 19.27 21.04 9.36
N ALA A 48 20.45 20.52 9.09
CA ALA A 48 21.72 20.94 9.68
C ALA A 48 22.67 21.39 8.57
N SER A 49 23.57 22.31 8.89
CA SER A 49 24.53 22.83 7.91
C SER A 49 25.52 21.77 7.44
N HIS A 50 26.03 21.01 8.40
CA HIS A 50 26.83 19.81 8.24
C HIS A 50 26.89 19.12 9.61
N LEU A 51 26.54 17.84 9.67
CA LEU A 51 26.75 16.99 10.83
C LEU A 51 28.04 16.20 10.66
N SER A 52 28.99 16.35 11.59
CA SER A 52 30.15 15.48 11.64
C SER A 52 29.77 14.08 12.13
N ASP A 53 30.61 13.08 11.91
CA ASP A 53 30.38 11.71 12.42
C ASP A 53 30.21 11.68 13.96
N ASP A 54 30.89 12.58 14.68
CA ASP A 54 30.74 12.72 16.14
C ASP A 54 29.37 13.32 16.51
N ASP A 55 28.93 14.36 15.79
CA ASP A 55 27.60 14.96 15.99
C ASP A 55 26.51 13.94 15.71
N MET A 56 26.61 13.20 14.60
CA MET A 56 25.68 12.12 14.26
C MET A 56 25.60 11.07 15.38
N SER A 57 26.75 10.70 15.96
CA SER A 57 26.82 9.72 17.05
C SER A 57 26.18 10.25 18.34
N ARG A 58 26.42 11.53 18.67
CA ARG A 58 25.85 12.21 19.84
C ARG A 58 24.35 12.45 19.71
N VAL A 59 23.87 12.83 18.52
CA VAL A 59 22.43 12.92 18.20
C VAL A 59 21.79 11.54 18.32
N CYS A 60 22.38 10.51 17.70
CA CYS A 60 21.92 9.12 17.84
C CYS A 60 21.78 8.72 19.31
N GLN A 61 22.80 9.00 20.13
CA GLN A 61 22.80 8.66 21.54
C GLN A 61 21.72 9.40 22.32
N SER A 62 21.54 10.70 22.05
CA SER A 62 20.54 11.54 22.72
C SER A 62 19.12 11.04 22.48
N PHE A 63 18.85 10.52 21.29
CA PHE A 63 17.54 9.96 20.95
C PHE A 63 17.39 8.47 21.30
N ARG A 64 18.50 7.75 21.56
CA ARG A 64 18.50 6.30 21.77
C ARG A 64 17.57 5.88 22.89
N GLU A 65 17.56 6.62 24.00
CA GLU A 65 16.72 6.31 25.18
C GLU A 65 15.21 6.44 24.90
N TYR A 66 14.81 7.22 23.88
CA TYR A 66 13.40 7.56 23.61
C TYR A 66 12.86 6.95 22.31
N ILE A 67 13.75 6.54 21.42
CA ILE A 67 13.42 5.92 20.13
C ILE A 67 13.45 4.38 20.21
N ASP A 68 14.08 3.78 21.24
CA ASP A 68 14.21 2.32 21.42
C ASP A 68 12.89 1.53 21.57
N SER A 69 11.76 2.22 21.64
CA SER A 69 10.44 1.58 21.70
C SER A 69 9.99 1.06 20.32
N ARG A 70 10.74 0.14 19.67
CA ARG A 70 10.44 -0.71 18.47
C ARG A 70 9.63 -0.15 17.27
N LYS A 71 9.18 1.10 17.29
CA LYS A 71 8.19 1.68 16.37
C LYS A 71 8.58 3.08 15.90
N SER A 72 9.27 3.85 16.75
CA SER A 72 9.84 5.13 16.36
C SER A 72 11.11 4.92 15.55
N LEU A 73 11.32 5.73 14.53
CA LEU A 73 12.46 5.63 13.63
C LEU A 73 13.24 6.94 13.65
N LEU A 74 14.56 6.83 13.79
CA LEU A 74 15.50 7.93 13.63
C LEU A 74 16.26 7.76 12.32
N GLN A 75 16.29 8.81 11.50
CA GLN A 75 17.09 8.88 10.30
C GLN A 75 17.98 10.10 10.39
N ILE A 76 19.28 9.90 10.20
CA ILE A 76 20.30 10.95 10.23
C ILE A 76 21.15 10.81 8.98
N ASP A 77 21.16 11.87 8.20
CA ASP A 77 22.04 12.11 7.06
C ASP A 77 22.96 13.29 7.38
N GLU A 78 23.93 13.58 6.51
CA GLU A 78 24.92 14.64 6.71
C GLU A 78 24.28 16.02 6.99
N ASN A 79 23.14 16.31 6.36
CA ASN A 79 22.46 17.62 6.44
C ASN A 79 21.03 17.54 6.98
N SER A 80 20.56 16.35 7.37
CA SER A 80 19.16 16.17 7.73
C SER A 80 18.92 15.16 8.82
N ILE A 81 17.96 15.48 9.69
CA ILE A 81 17.48 14.59 10.73
C ILE A 81 15.96 14.47 10.56
N CYS A 82 15.48 13.23 10.50
CA CYS A 82 14.06 12.90 10.42
C CYS A 82 13.70 11.87 11.50
N ILE A 83 12.65 12.18 12.25
CA ILE A 83 12.14 11.35 13.35
C ILE A 83 10.69 11.01 13.05
N ILE A 84 10.38 9.71 13.04
CA ILE A 84 9.01 9.22 12.87
C ILE A 84 8.48 8.74 14.22
N LEU A 85 7.37 9.33 14.65
CA LEU A 85 6.67 8.99 15.88
C LEU A 85 5.26 8.47 15.56
N HIS A 86 4.90 7.29 16.04
CA HIS A 86 3.54 6.78 15.92
C HIS A 86 2.60 7.42 16.96
N VAL A 87 1.38 7.75 16.52
CA VAL A 87 0.32 8.33 17.36
C VAL A 87 -0.40 7.21 18.12
N GLU A 88 0.04 7.00 19.36
CA GLU A 88 -0.53 6.05 20.33
C GLU A 88 -0.96 6.79 21.62
N GLN A 89 -1.54 6.12 22.63
CA GLN A 89 -2.09 6.78 23.84
C GLN A 89 -1.14 7.78 24.53
N ASN A 90 0.19 7.58 24.44
CA ASN A 90 1.19 8.44 25.07
C ASN A 90 1.97 9.32 24.09
N TRP A 91 1.44 9.55 22.88
CA TRP A 91 2.17 10.27 21.82
C TRP A 91 2.59 11.68 22.24
N LYS A 92 1.77 12.41 23.00
CA LYS A 92 2.07 13.77 23.46
C LYS A 92 3.32 13.83 24.33
N PHE A 93 3.38 12.95 25.33
CA PHE A 93 4.53 12.86 26.22
C PHE A 93 5.80 12.56 25.41
N ARG A 94 5.72 11.64 24.44
CA ARG A 94 6.85 11.29 23.59
C ARG A 94 7.25 12.42 22.65
N LEU A 95 6.28 13.14 22.08
CA LEU A 95 6.53 14.30 21.24
C LEU A 95 7.27 15.38 22.03
N ASN A 96 6.75 15.76 23.20
CA ASN A 96 7.37 16.79 24.03
C ASN A 96 8.80 16.40 24.43
N ARG A 97 9.06 15.13 24.76
CA ARG A 97 10.43 14.64 25.01
C ARG A 97 11.33 14.74 23.77
N ILE A 98 10.83 14.40 22.59
CA ILE A 98 11.59 14.56 21.34
C ILE A 98 11.92 16.03 21.10
N LEU A 99 10.94 16.92 21.28
CA LEU A 99 11.14 18.36 21.13
C LEU A 99 12.14 18.91 22.16
N GLU A 100 12.08 18.49 23.43
CA GLU A 100 13.08 18.84 24.45
C GLU A 100 14.50 18.42 24.05
N ILE A 101 14.65 17.23 23.43
CA ILE A 101 15.95 16.76 22.94
C ILE A 101 16.41 17.62 21.76
N ILE A 102 15.54 17.95 20.82
CA ILE A 102 15.87 18.84 19.69
C ILE A 102 16.32 20.21 20.21
N ASP A 103 15.58 20.77 21.16
CA ASP A 103 15.89 22.05 21.80
C ASP A 103 17.27 22.02 22.50
N SER A 104 17.56 20.91 23.20
CA SER A 104 18.86 20.66 23.82
C SER A 104 19.98 20.46 22.79
N ILE A 105 19.71 19.83 21.66
CA ILE A 105 20.70 19.67 20.57
C ILE A 105 21.07 21.05 20.02
N GLY A 106 20.08 21.88 19.69
CA GLY A 106 20.31 23.25 19.20
C GLY A 106 21.16 24.08 20.17
N PHE A 107 20.88 23.96 21.47
CA PHE A 107 21.61 24.69 22.50
C PHE A 107 23.02 24.14 22.81
N ASN A 108 23.17 22.82 22.93
CA ASN A 108 24.39 22.20 23.48
C ASN A 108 25.38 21.69 22.43
N MET A 109 24.92 21.41 21.20
CA MET A 109 25.76 20.77 20.19
C MET A 109 26.32 21.75 19.15
N ASN A 110 25.95 23.04 19.23
CA ASN A 110 26.40 24.07 18.27
C ASN A 110 26.18 23.66 16.80
N ILE A 111 25.05 22.98 16.56
CA ILE A 111 24.63 22.56 15.22
C ILE A 111 23.87 23.74 14.61
N ASP A 112 24.41 24.32 13.54
CA ASP A 112 23.73 25.37 12.81
C ASP A 112 22.61 24.78 11.95
N SER A 113 21.45 25.45 11.95
CA SER A 113 20.36 25.06 11.06
C SER A 113 20.73 25.35 9.61
N GLY A 114 20.47 24.38 8.75
CA GLY A 114 20.72 24.48 7.31
C GLY A 114 19.52 24.04 6.48
N CYS A 115 19.65 24.19 5.16
CA CYS A 115 18.74 23.60 4.20
C CYS A 115 18.71 22.07 4.36
N TYR A 116 17.52 21.49 4.47
CA TYR A 116 17.35 20.04 4.67
C TYR A 116 18.06 19.17 3.61
N LEU A 117 18.23 19.66 2.37
CA LEU A 117 18.82 18.88 1.29
C LEU A 117 20.34 19.09 1.13
N CYS A 118 20.80 20.33 1.20
CA CYS A 118 22.18 20.69 0.87
C CYS A 118 23.01 21.23 2.02
N GLY A 119 22.41 21.50 3.19
CA GLY A 119 23.13 22.07 4.33
C GLY A 119 23.51 23.54 4.17
N GLU A 120 23.15 24.23 3.08
CA GLU A 120 23.39 25.67 2.98
C GLU A 120 22.70 26.41 4.12
N THR A 121 23.45 27.29 4.78
CA THR A 121 22.96 28.22 5.79
C THR A 121 22.63 29.57 5.14
N GLY A 122 21.62 30.27 5.66
CA GLY A 122 21.26 31.60 5.18
C GLY A 122 19.88 32.05 5.62
N ASP A 123 19.65 33.36 5.58
CA ASP A 123 18.41 33.99 6.04
C ASP A 123 17.20 33.69 5.14
N ASP A 124 17.44 33.21 3.91
CA ASP A 124 16.41 32.91 2.92
C ASP A 124 15.87 31.47 3.00
N ILE A 125 16.28 30.69 4.01
CA ILE A 125 15.74 29.35 4.25
C ILE A 125 14.30 29.49 4.77
N ARG A 126 13.35 28.90 4.05
CA ARG A 126 11.92 28.99 4.36
C ARG A 126 11.28 27.61 4.33
N PRO A 127 10.16 27.40 5.05
CA PRO A 127 9.43 26.15 4.94
C PRO A 127 8.74 26.13 3.57
N TYR A 128 8.99 25.07 2.81
CA TYR A 128 8.35 24.83 1.51
C TYR A 128 7.64 23.49 1.51
N GLU A 129 6.60 23.41 0.68
CA GLU A 129 5.87 22.20 0.35
C GLU A 129 6.14 21.86 -1.12
N ILE A 130 6.83 20.74 -1.36
CA ILE A 130 7.13 20.20 -2.69
C ILE A 130 6.61 18.77 -2.73
N GLU A 131 5.49 18.55 -3.42
CA GLU A 131 4.80 17.26 -3.48
C GLU A 131 4.54 16.64 -2.10
N SER A 132 5.31 15.62 -1.71
CA SER A 132 5.22 14.93 -0.42
C SER A 132 6.27 15.38 0.60
N LEU A 133 7.21 16.24 0.21
CA LEU A 133 8.25 16.75 1.09
C LEU A 133 7.85 18.13 1.62
N ARG A 134 7.78 18.24 2.94
CA ARG A 134 7.62 19.52 3.64
C ARG A 134 8.79 19.75 4.60
N ALA A 135 9.63 20.72 4.29
CA ALA A 135 10.87 20.99 5.00
C ALA A 135 11.36 22.43 4.79
N TYR A 136 12.33 22.86 5.60
CA TYR A 136 13.06 24.10 5.38
C TYR A 136 14.09 23.93 4.26
N LEU A 137 13.95 24.71 3.18
CA LEU A 137 14.82 24.63 2.00
C LEU A 137 15.37 26.01 1.62
N CYS A 138 16.58 26.02 1.04
CA CYS A 138 17.12 27.22 0.41
C CYS A 138 16.45 27.46 -0.97
N PRO A 139 16.46 28.71 -1.48
CA PRO A 139 15.87 29.05 -2.77
C PRO A 139 16.42 28.22 -3.94
N SER A 140 17.71 27.85 -3.88
CA SER A 140 18.38 27.03 -4.89
C SER A 140 17.81 25.61 -4.93
N CYS A 141 17.60 24.99 -3.77
CA CYS A 141 17.00 23.66 -3.66
C CYS A 141 15.51 23.66 -4.00
N PHE A 142 14.79 24.73 -3.66
CA PHE A 142 13.38 24.88 -4.05
C PHE A 142 13.21 25.04 -5.57
N LYS A 143 14.11 25.75 -6.24
CA LYS A 143 14.06 25.97 -7.69
C LYS A 143 14.49 24.77 -8.52
N ARG A 144 15.27 23.83 -7.97
CA ARG A 144 15.56 22.57 -8.65
C ARG A 144 14.22 21.85 -8.86
N THR A 145 13.89 21.60 -10.13
CA THR A 145 12.63 21.03 -10.58
C THR A 145 12.27 19.76 -9.81
N THR A 146 10.97 19.52 -9.60
CA THR A 146 10.42 18.36 -8.89
C THR A 146 10.98 17.04 -9.40
N ASP A 147 11.27 16.91 -10.69
CA ASP A 147 11.84 15.69 -11.29
C ASP A 147 13.27 15.38 -10.79
N ASP A 148 14.13 16.39 -10.64
CA ASP A 148 15.50 16.23 -10.13
C ASP A 148 15.51 16.03 -8.61
N LEU A 149 14.58 16.68 -7.91
CA LEU A 149 14.40 16.49 -6.47
C LEU A 149 13.86 15.10 -6.17
N CYS A 150 12.86 14.62 -6.91
CA CYS A 150 12.34 13.26 -6.79
C CYS A 150 13.40 12.24 -7.15
N GLY A 151 14.20 12.47 -8.20
CA GLY A 151 15.33 11.62 -8.56
C GLY A 151 16.39 11.52 -7.46
N SER A 152 16.81 12.66 -6.89
CA SER A 152 17.82 12.70 -5.82
C SER A 152 17.30 12.15 -4.48
N LEU A 153 16.03 12.39 -4.13
CA LEU A 153 15.37 11.77 -2.98
C LEU A 153 15.24 10.26 -3.17
N GLN A 154 14.90 9.80 -4.38
CA GLN A 154 14.77 8.37 -4.71
C GLN A 154 16.14 7.67 -4.77
N GLU A 155 17.19 8.34 -5.24
CA GLU A 155 18.56 7.84 -5.25
C GLU A 155 19.14 7.74 -3.83
N ARG A 156 18.92 8.76 -2.99
CA ARG A 156 19.26 8.70 -1.55
C ARG A 156 18.44 7.65 -0.81
N THR A 157 17.21 7.35 -1.27
CA THR A 157 16.41 6.23 -0.75
C THR A 157 17.00 4.86 -1.11
N ASN A 158 17.58 4.74 -2.31
CA ASN A 158 18.09 3.46 -2.81
C ASN A 158 19.50 3.10 -2.29
N ASN A 159 20.35 4.08 -1.97
CA ASN A 159 21.77 3.88 -1.68
C ASN A 159 22.16 3.77 -0.18
N GLN A 160 21.27 3.24 0.67
CA GLN A 160 21.39 3.05 2.13
C GLN A 160 20.84 4.23 2.95
N LYS A 161 20.08 3.89 4.01
CA LYS A 161 19.51 4.74 5.09
C LYS A 161 18.06 5.25 4.98
N PHE A 162 17.30 4.93 3.94
CA PHE A 162 15.84 4.98 4.06
C PHE A 162 15.31 3.63 4.54
N SER A 163 14.55 3.64 5.63
CA SER A 163 13.97 2.42 6.18
C SER A 163 13.01 1.79 5.16
N PRO A 164 12.75 0.48 5.25
CA PRO A 164 11.66 -0.16 4.51
C PRO A 164 10.28 0.50 4.72
N TYR A 165 10.12 1.45 5.66
CA TYR A 165 8.88 2.19 5.88
C TYR A 165 8.74 3.45 5.00
N ALA A 166 9.84 4.03 4.50
CA ALA A 166 9.79 5.02 3.41
C ALA A 166 9.53 4.37 2.04
N LYS A 167 9.86 3.07 1.89
CA LYS A 167 9.48 2.28 0.70
C LYS A 167 7.97 2.09 0.55
N ALA A 168 7.18 2.35 1.59
CA ALA A 168 5.73 2.19 1.51
C ALA A 168 5.02 3.38 0.83
N ASP A 169 5.58 4.60 0.84
CA ASP A 169 5.02 5.77 0.10
C ASP A 169 5.91 6.44 -0.93
N ILE A 170 7.16 6.01 -1.12
CA ILE A 170 7.74 6.08 -2.47
C ILE A 170 7.12 4.91 -3.24
N SER A 171 5.79 4.93 -3.32
CA SER A 171 5.01 3.84 -3.84
C SER A 171 5.37 3.76 -5.30
N GLU A 172 6.06 2.69 -5.70
CA GLU A 172 6.11 2.34 -7.11
C GLU A 172 4.66 2.43 -7.59
N PRO A 173 4.36 3.33 -8.55
CA PRO A 173 2.99 3.52 -9.00
C PRO A 173 2.47 2.14 -9.38
N GLU A 174 1.37 1.73 -8.76
CA GLU A 174 0.77 0.44 -9.09
C GLU A 174 0.43 0.50 -10.57
N LEU A 175 1.12 -0.32 -11.37
CA LEU A 175 0.93 -0.33 -12.81
C LEU A 175 -0.33 -1.14 -13.11
N TYR A 176 -1.50 -0.51 -12.93
CA TYR A 176 -2.80 -1.18 -13.05
C TYR A 176 -3.03 -1.78 -14.43
N LEU A 177 -2.60 -1.09 -15.50
CA LEU A 177 -2.81 -1.54 -16.87
C LEU A 177 -2.06 -2.85 -17.17
N PRO A 178 -0.72 -2.96 -17.01
CA PRO A 178 -0.02 -4.22 -17.23
C PRO A 178 -0.43 -5.29 -16.20
N GLY A 179 -0.74 -4.90 -14.95
CA GLY A 179 -1.29 -5.81 -13.95
C GLY A 179 -2.60 -6.46 -14.39
N SER A 180 -3.55 -5.65 -14.90
CA SER A 180 -4.86 -6.12 -15.37
C SER A 180 -4.75 -7.01 -16.61
N ILE A 181 -3.88 -6.65 -17.56
CA ILE A 181 -3.62 -7.48 -18.75
C ILE A 181 -3.04 -8.84 -18.33
N ALA A 182 -2.08 -8.85 -17.41
CA ALA A 182 -1.49 -10.07 -16.89
C ALA A 182 -2.51 -10.93 -16.11
N ALA A 183 -3.36 -10.31 -15.30
CA ALA A 183 -4.45 -10.99 -14.58
C ALA A 183 -5.46 -11.63 -15.53
N LEU A 184 -5.80 -10.95 -16.62
CA LEU A 184 -6.70 -11.47 -17.64
C LEU A 184 -6.05 -12.64 -18.40
N ALA A 185 -4.80 -12.50 -18.84
CA ALA A 185 -4.06 -13.58 -19.50
C ALA A 185 -3.90 -14.81 -18.59
N GLY A 186 -3.54 -14.61 -17.33
CA GLY A 186 -3.46 -15.66 -16.33
C GLY A 186 -4.83 -16.28 -16.03
N GLY A 187 -5.87 -15.46 -15.94
CA GLY A 187 -7.24 -15.92 -15.78
C GLY A 187 -7.72 -16.82 -16.92
N LEU A 188 -7.37 -16.51 -18.17
CA LEU A 188 -7.67 -17.38 -19.33
C LEU A 188 -6.98 -18.75 -19.23
N ILE A 189 -5.73 -18.79 -18.75
CA ILE A 189 -5.04 -20.06 -18.44
C ILE A 189 -5.78 -20.81 -17.33
N GLY A 190 -6.26 -20.09 -16.30
CA GLY A 190 -7.09 -20.65 -15.24
C GLY A 190 -8.41 -21.24 -15.75
N VAL A 191 -9.07 -20.58 -16.71
CA VAL A 191 -10.28 -21.09 -17.37
C VAL A 191 -10.00 -22.38 -18.13
N LEU A 192 -8.87 -22.46 -18.85
CA LEU A 192 -8.46 -23.69 -19.54
C LEU A 192 -8.23 -24.84 -18.55
N LEU A 193 -7.56 -24.58 -17.43
CA LEU A 193 -7.37 -25.57 -16.37
C LEU A 193 -8.69 -26.03 -15.77
N LEU A 194 -9.61 -25.10 -15.50
CA LEU A 194 -10.96 -25.42 -15.01
C LEU A 194 -11.71 -26.29 -16.02
N PHE A 195 -11.63 -25.99 -17.31
CA PHE A 195 -12.25 -26.81 -18.35
C PHE A 195 -11.66 -28.21 -18.43
N MET A 196 -10.33 -28.36 -18.38
CA MET A 196 -9.67 -29.67 -18.38
C MET A 196 -10.01 -30.48 -17.12
N MET A 197 -10.07 -29.83 -15.96
CA MET A 197 -10.41 -30.48 -14.69
C MET A 197 -11.90 -30.80 -14.57
N ALA A 198 -12.78 -30.02 -15.22
CA ALA A 198 -14.21 -30.27 -15.22
C ALA A 198 -14.61 -31.53 -15.99
N MET A 199 -13.73 -32.06 -16.87
CA MET A 199 -13.99 -33.30 -17.59
C MET A 199 -14.01 -34.56 -16.72
N THR A 200 -13.50 -34.51 -15.48
CA THR A 200 -13.32 -35.71 -14.64
C THR A 200 -14.45 -35.98 -13.65
N ASP A 201 -15.58 -35.26 -13.73
CA ASP A 201 -16.81 -35.44 -12.92
C ASP A 201 -16.65 -35.53 -11.37
N LEU A 202 -15.46 -35.30 -10.84
CA LEU A 202 -15.20 -35.29 -9.40
C LEU A 202 -15.28 -33.85 -8.86
N ALA A 203 -16.17 -33.61 -7.89
CA ALA A 203 -16.36 -32.31 -7.25
C ALA A 203 -15.06 -31.71 -6.65
N LEU A 204 -14.12 -32.56 -6.21
CA LEU A 204 -12.81 -32.13 -5.70
C LEU A 204 -11.97 -31.40 -6.76
N PHE A 205 -12.08 -31.79 -8.04
CA PHE A 205 -11.34 -31.14 -9.11
C PHE A 205 -11.86 -29.74 -9.40
N TYR A 206 -13.17 -29.49 -9.23
CA TYR A 206 -13.73 -28.14 -9.32
C TYR A 206 -13.19 -27.22 -8.22
N LEU A 207 -13.06 -27.74 -7.00
CA LEU A 207 -12.43 -27.02 -5.89
C LEU A 207 -10.98 -26.64 -6.20
N LEU A 208 -10.16 -27.62 -6.60
CA LEU A 208 -8.75 -27.40 -6.92
C LEU A 208 -8.57 -26.46 -8.12
N ALA A 209 -9.41 -26.59 -9.14
CA ALA A 209 -9.41 -25.70 -10.29
C ALA A 209 -9.79 -24.26 -9.90
N GLY A 210 -10.76 -24.08 -9.00
CA GLY A 210 -11.09 -22.76 -8.44
C GLY A 210 -9.90 -22.10 -7.73
N VAL A 211 -9.19 -22.86 -6.90
CA VAL A 211 -7.96 -22.38 -6.24
C VAL A 211 -6.89 -22.01 -7.28
N ALA A 212 -6.62 -22.90 -8.24
CA ALA A 212 -5.63 -22.67 -9.28
C ALA A 212 -5.97 -21.44 -10.13
N MET A 213 -7.23 -21.27 -10.52
CA MET A 213 -7.71 -20.12 -11.27
C MET A 213 -7.51 -18.82 -10.51
N SER A 214 -7.83 -18.78 -9.21
CA SER A 214 -7.55 -17.61 -8.36
C SER A 214 -6.05 -17.29 -8.35
N LEU A 215 -5.18 -18.28 -8.15
CA LEU A 215 -3.73 -18.07 -8.17
C LEU A 215 -3.23 -17.57 -9.53
N CYS A 216 -3.77 -18.09 -10.63
CA CYS A 216 -3.46 -17.65 -11.98
C CYS A 216 -3.93 -16.22 -12.27
N VAL A 217 -4.90 -15.66 -11.54
CA VAL A 217 -5.28 -14.25 -11.66
C VAL A 217 -4.37 -13.36 -10.79
N PHE A 218 -4.22 -13.71 -9.52
CA PHE A 218 -3.53 -12.85 -8.55
C PHE A 218 -1.99 -12.86 -8.64
N LEU A 219 -1.36 -13.99 -8.97
CA LEU A 219 0.11 -14.08 -9.06
C LEU A 219 0.67 -13.27 -10.24
N PRO A 220 0.11 -13.37 -11.47
CA PRO A 220 0.52 -12.51 -12.57
C PRO A 220 0.21 -11.04 -12.29
N TYR A 221 -0.98 -10.71 -11.75
CA TYR A 221 -1.29 -9.34 -11.36
C TYR A 221 -0.19 -8.76 -10.48
N ARG A 222 0.16 -9.45 -9.38
CA ARG A 222 1.23 -9.03 -8.46
C ARG A 222 2.57 -8.87 -9.17
N LYS A 223 2.93 -9.82 -10.03
CA LYS A 223 4.23 -9.82 -10.72
C LYS A 223 4.38 -8.61 -11.64
N PHE A 224 3.31 -8.19 -12.31
CA PHE A 224 3.36 -7.11 -13.32
C PHE A 224 2.94 -5.74 -12.76
N ALA A 225 2.08 -5.70 -11.75
CA ALA A 225 1.69 -4.46 -11.05
C ALA A 225 2.74 -3.98 -10.04
N ARG A 226 3.73 -4.84 -9.71
CA ARG A 226 4.79 -4.70 -8.69
C ARG A 226 4.27 -4.64 -7.24
N THR A 227 3.25 -3.82 -7.00
CA THR A 227 2.53 -3.72 -5.73
C THR A 227 1.04 -4.04 -5.94
N VAL A 228 0.34 -4.42 -4.87
CA VAL A 228 -1.10 -4.71 -4.92
C VAL A 228 -1.78 -3.84 -3.88
N LYS A 229 -2.41 -2.74 -4.29
CA LYS A 229 -3.26 -1.92 -3.40
C LYS A 229 -4.70 -2.44 -3.46
N VAL A 230 -5.58 -1.86 -2.62
CA VAL A 230 -7.01 -2.24 -2.53
C VAL A 230 -7.71 -2.15 -3.90
N ARG A 231 -7.34 -1.15 -4.72
CA ARG A 231 -7.91 -0.98 -6.06
C ARG A 231 -7.53 -2.14 -6.99
N GLY A 232 -6.27 -2.55 -7.04
CA GLY A 232 -5.83 -3.70 -7.82
C GLY A 232 -6.42 -5.03 -7.35
N LEU A 233 -6.62 -5.18 -6.05
CA LEU A 233 -7.33 -6.30 -5.48
C LEU A 233 -8.78 -6.36 -6.00
N LEU A 234 -9.51 -5.25 -5.97
CA LEU A 234 -10.89 -5.17 -6.49
C LEU A 234 -10.96 -5.48 -7.99
N ILE A 235 -10.01 -5.00 -8.79
CA ILE A 235 -9.93 -5.31 -10.23
C ILE A 235 -9.73 -6.81 -10.43
N SER A 236 -8.78 -7.41 -9.71
CA SER A 236 -8.48 -8.84 -9.81
C SER A 236 -9.68 -9.71 -9.39
N VAL A 237 -10.40 -9.31 -8.33
CA VAL A 237 -11.65 -9.97 -7.91
C VAL A 237 -12.73 -9.86 -8.97
N GLY A 238 -12.88 -8.68 -9.60
CA GLY A 238 -13.81 -8.48 -10.71
C GLY A 238 -13.50 -9.39 -11.90
N ILE A 239 -12.23 -9.45 -12.32
CA ILE A 239 -11.76 -10.33 -13.41
C ILE A 239 -12.04 -11.79 -13.05
N LEU A 240 -11.68 -12.23 -11.84
CA LEU A 240 -11.91 -13.59 -11.37
C LEU A 240 -13.40 -13.95 -11.41
N GLY A 241 -14.27 -13.09 -10.89
CA GLY A 241 -15.72 -13.30 -10.88
C GLY A 241 -16.31 -13.42 -12.29
N VAL A 242 -15.93 -12.52 -13.20
CA VAL A 242 -16.39 -12.54 -14.60
C VAL A 242 -15.92 -13.81 -15.31
N LEU A 243 -14.63 -14.14 -15.22
CA LEU A 243 -14.08 -15.32 -15.89
C LEU A 243 -14.64 -16.62 -15.32
N LEU A 244 -14.81 -16.70 -14.00
CA LEU A 244 -15.37 -17.88 -13.34
C LEU A 244 -16.83 -18.09 -13.75
N TYR A 245 -17.63 -17.02 -13.82
CA TYR A 245 -19.00 -17.08 -14.32
C TYR A 245 -19.06 -17.62 -15.75
N PHE A 246 -18.28 -17.05 -16.67
CA PHE A 246 -18.27 -17.49 -18.06
C PHE A 246 -17.78 -18.92 -18.22
N ALA A 247 -16.74 -19.32 -17.49
CA ALA A 247 -16.21 -20.68 -17.55
C ALA A 247 -17.24 -21.70 -17.05
N LEU A 248 -17.88 -21.44 -15.92
CA LEU A 248 -18.93 -22.32 -15.39
C LEU A 248 -20.13 -22.38 -16.33
N ALA A 249 -20.56 -21.27 -16.92
CA ALA A 249 -21.65 -21.25 -17.89
C ALA A 249 -21.31 -22.09 -19.15
N ILE A 250 -20.09 -21.99 -19.68
CA ILE A 250 -19.64 -22.80 -20.83
C ILE A 250 -19.63 -24.29 -20.49
N ILE A 251 -19.13 -24.66 -19.30
CA ILE A 251 -19.00 -26.07 -18.88
C ILE A 251 -20.38 -26.69 -18.63
N THR A 252 -21.29 -25.96 -18.00
CA THR A 252 -22.54 -26.51 -17.47
C THR A 252 -23.74 -26.32 -18.41
N ALA A 253 -23.73 -25.33 -19.30
CA ALA A 253 -24.83 -25.11 -20.25
C ALA A 253 -25.15 -26.33 -21.15
N PRO A 254 -24.17 -27.06 -21.72
CA PRO A 254 -24.44 -28.27 -22.49
C PRO A 254 -25.14 -29.36 -21.67
N GLN A 255 -24.75 -29.51 -20.40
CA GLN A 255 -25.35 -30.50 -19.49
C GLN A 255 -26.81 -30.14 -19.18
N ILE A 256 -27.09 -28.86 -18.93
CA ILE A 256 -28.44 -28.34 -18.71
C ILE A 256 -29.31 -28.54 -19.95
N VAL A 257 -28.78 -28.24 -21.15
CA VAL A 257 -29.51 -28.44 -22.42
C VAL A 257 -29.83 -29.91 -22.66
N ALA A 258 -28.85 -30.81 -22.46
CA ALA A 258 -29.06 -32.24 -22.62
C ALA A 258 -30.18 -32.74 -21.70
N HIS A 259 -30.22 -32.24 -20.47
CA HIS A 259 -31.27 -32.58 -19.52
C HIS A 259 -32.65 -32.06 -19.94
N ILE A 260 -32.76 -30.77 -20.28
CA ILE A 260 -34.04 -30.18 -20.72
C ILE A 260 -34.58 -30.89 -21.96
N ASN A 261 -33.72 -31.19 -22.93
CA ASN A 261 -34.11 -31.90 -24.14
C ASN A 261 -34.51 -33.38 -23.87
N ALA A 262 -33.95 -34.01 -22.84
CA ALA A 262 -34.36 -35.35 -22.42
C ALA A 262 -35.77 -35.35 -21.80
N VAL A 263 -36.14 -34.29 -21.08
CA VAL A 263 -37.43 -34.19 -20.37
C VAL A 263 -38.53 -33.61 -21.27
N SER A 264 -38.22 -32.55 -22.01
CA SER A 264 -39.20 -31.75 -22.77
C SER A 264 -39.25 -32.11 -24.26
N GLY A 265 -38.42 -33.05 -24.69
CA GLY A 265 -38.27 -33.48 -26.08
C GLY A 265 -37.08 -32.83 -26.80
N PRO A 266 -36.58 -33.49 -27.86
CA PRO A 266 -35.41 -33.03 -28.61
C PRO A 266 -35.65 -31.63 -29.20
N ASN A 267 -34.61 -30.79 -29.17
CA ASN A 267 -34.61 -29.41 -29.67
C ASN A 267 -35.59 -28.44 -28.97
N SER A 268 -36.07 -28.77 -27.77
CA SER A 268 -36.88 -27.85 -26.94
C SER A 268 -36.07 -26.66 -26.43
N THR A 269 -34.74 -26.82 -26.28
CA THR A 269 -33.83 -25.73 -25.94
C THR A 269 -32.48 -25.85 -26.65
N SER A 270 -31.80 -24.71 -26.80
CA SER A 270 -30.46 -24.60 -27.36
C SER A 270 -29.43 -24.18 -26.30
N VAL A 271 -28.14 -24.42 -26.57
CA VAL A 271 -27.04 -23.94 -25.71
C VAL A 271 -27.03 -22.42 -25.62
N GLY A 272 -27.31 -21.71 -26.72
CA GLY A 272 -27.36 -20.25 -26.73
C GLY A 272 -28.44 -19.68 -25.81
N SER A 273 -29.65 -20.25 -25.83
CA SER A 273 -30.74 -19.84 -24.94
C SER A 273 -30.41 -20.11 -23.47
N VAL A 274 -29.82 -21.26 -23.15
CA VAL A 274 -29.44 -21.59 -21.77
C VAL A 274 -28.29 -20.71 -21.28
N PHE A 275 -27.32 -20.39 -22.13
CA PHE A 275 -26.20 -19.52 -21.76
C PHE A 275 -26.63 -18.07 -21.48
N LEU A 276 -27.54 -17.51 -22.30
CA LEU A 276 -28.06 -16.15 -22.10
C LEU A 276 -28.96 -16.04 -20.86
N ALA A 277 -29.69 -17.11 -20.52
CA ALA A 277 -30.55 -17.20 -19.35
C ALA A 277 -29.94 -18.08 -18.24
N TYR A 278 -28.60 -18.15 -18.16
CA TYR A 278 -27.90 -19.07 -17.27
C TYR A 278 -28.31 -18.95 -15.80
N PRO A 279 -28.44 -17.74 -15.20
CA PRO A 279 -28.87 -17.62 -13.80
C PRO A 279 -30.27 -18.19 -13.54
N TYR A 280 -31.17 -18.06 -14.52
CA TYR A 280 -32.53 -18.60 -14.43
C TYR A 280 -32.52 -20.13 -14.52
N HIS A 281 -31.81 -20.70 -15.50
CA HIS A 281 -31.74 -22.16 -15.66
C HIS A 281 -30.95 -22.86 -14.56
N ALA A 282 -29.94 -22.21 -13.98
CA ALA A 282 -29.18 -22.74 -12.85
C ALA A 282 -29.99 -22.79 -11.54
N GLY A 283 -30.99 -21.91 -11.37
CA GLY A 283 -31.80 -21.81 -10.15
C GLY A 283 -33.13 -22.57 -10.16
N VAL A 284 -33.66 -22.92 -11.33
CA VAL A 284 -35.03 -23.45 -11.47
C VAL A 284 -35.11 -24.98 -11.45
N PHE A 285 -34.00 -25.69 -11.68
CA PHE A 285 -34.01 -27.15 -11.79
C PHE A 285 -33.38 -27.84 -10.57
N ASP A 286 -34.21 -28.54 -9.77
CA ASP A 286 -33.80 -29.41 -8.66
C ASP A 286 -32.81 -30.53 -9.08
N TYR A 287 -32.72 -30.84 -10.37
CA TYR A 287 -32.04 -32.04 -10.86
C TYR A 287 -30.53 -31.91 -11.08
N THR A 288 -29.85 -30.87 -10.61
CA THR A 288 -28.39 -30.91 -10.66
C THR A 288 -27.75 -30.47 -9.37
N ARG A 289 -28.11 -31.16 -8.29
CA ARG A 289 -27.32 -31.15 -7.04
C ARG A 289 -25.83 -31.34 -7.33
N SER A 290 -25.45 -32.13 -8.34
CA SER A 290 -24.07 -32.26 -8.82
C SER A 290 -23.53 -30.98 -9.49
N ILE A 291 -24.27 -30.34 -10.40
CA ILE A 291 -23.85 -29.07 -11.04
C ILE A 291 -23.80 -27.94 -10.01
N LEU A 292 -24.80 -27.80 -9.16
CA LEU A 292 -24.82 -26.84 -8.06
C LEU A 292 -23.65 -27.09 -7.10
N MET A 293 -23.36 -28.35 -6.79
CA MET A 293 -22.19 -28.70 -5.98
C MET A 293 -20.89 -28.34 -6.70
N ASN A 294 -20.76 -28.58 -8.01
CA ASN A 294 -19.58 -28.23 -8.79
C ASN A 294 -19.37 -26.71 -8.88
N ILE A 295 -20.45 -25.94 -9.10
CA ILE A 295 -20.46 -24.48 -9.05
C ILE A 295 -20.02 -24.01 -7.65
N PHE A 296 -20.63 -24.57 -6.60
CA PHE A 296 -20.30 -24.23 -5.22
C PHE A 296 -18.83 -24.52 -4.90
N MET A 297 -18.33 -25.70 -5.26
CA MET A 297 -16.95 -26.13 -5.04
C MET A 297 -15.95 -25.23 -5.77
N ALA A 298 -16.21 -24.87 -7.03
CA ALA A 298 -15.37 -23.97 -7.80
C ALA A 298 -15.31 -22.56 -7.17
N ASN A 299 -16.47 -22.01 -6.76
CA ASN A 299 -16.54 -20.72 -6.07
C ASN A 299 -15.84 -20.75 -4.71
N PHE A 300 -16.02 -21.84 -3.94
CA PHE A 300 -15.38 -22.02 -2.65
C PHE A 300 -13.86 -22.12 -2.79
N GLY A 301 -13.38 -22.89 -3.78
CA GLY A 301 -11.96 -22.97 -4.12
C GLY A 301 -11.37 -21.62 -4.53
N ALA A 302 -12.04 -20.89 -5.43
CA ALA A 302 -11.59 -19.56 -5.85
C ALA A 302 -11.54 -18.56 -4.68
N THR A 303 -12.54 -18.58 -3.81
CA THR A 303 -12.59 -17.74 -2.60
C THR A 303 -11.46 -18.11 -1.62
N GLY A 304 -11.23 -19.41 -1.41
CA GLY A 304 -10.11 -19.90 -0.58
C GLY A 304 -8.76 -19.47 -1.12
N GLY A 305 -8.54 -19.57 -2.44
CA GLY A 305 -7.32 -19.10 -3.10
C GLY A 305 -7.11 -17.58 -2.95
N MET A 306 -8.19 -16.79 -3.07
CA MET A 306 -8.17 -15.34 -2.87
C MET A 306 -7.80 -14.98 -1.43
N ILE A 307 -8.45 -15.59 -0.44
CA ILE A 307 -8.17 -15.34 0.99
C ILE A 307 -6.73 -15.71 1.31
N TRP A 308 -6.26 -16.86 0.83
CA TRP A 308 -4.86 -17.27 1.00
C TRP A 308 -3.89 -16.24 0.41
N PHE A 309 -4.17 -15.73 -0.79
CA PHE A 309 -3.35 -14.69 -1.42
C PHE A 309 -3.31 -13.42 -0.56
N ILE A 310 -4.46 -12.94 -0.07
CA ILE A 310 -4.57 -11.75 0.80
C ILE A 310 -3.73 -11.94 2.08
N ILE A 311 -3.91 -13.06 2.78
CA ILE A 311 -3.16 -13.36 4.02
C ILE A 311 -1.65 -13.43 3.75
N SER A 312 -1.25 -14.07 2.65
CA SER A 312 0.17 -14.20 2.29
C SER A 312 0.82 -12.85 1.96
N ASN A 313 0.05 -11.88 1.44
CA ASN A 313 0.51 -10.53 1.21
C ASN A 313 0.63 -9.72 2.50
N ILE A 314 -0.34 -9.83 3.40
CA ILE A 314 -0.28 -9.16 4.71
C ILE A 314 0.95 -9.62 5.50
N ARG A 315 1.23 -10.94 5.51
CA ARG A 315 2.40 -11.49 6.22
C ARG A 315 3.76 -11.06 5.65
N LYS A 316 3.84 -10.65 4.39
CA LYS A 316 5.11 -10.17 3.80
C LYS A 316 5.36 -8.68 4.07
N ASN A 317 4.34 -7.95 4.51
CA ASN A 317 4.43 -6.51 4.79
C ASN A 317 4.59 -6.20 6.29
N ASN A 318 4.47 -7.22 7.16
CA ASN A 318 4.77 -7.16 8.60
C ASN A 318 6.11 -7.84 8.88
#